data_AF-A0A2V6A750-F1
#
_entry.id   AF-A0A2V6A750-F1
#
_cell.length_a   1.000
_cell.length_b   1.000
_cell.length_c   1.000
_cell.angle_alpha   90.00
_cell.angle_beta   90.00
_cell.angle_gamma   90.00
#
_symmetry.space_group_name_H-M   'P 1'
#
loop_
_entity.id
_entity.type
_entity.pdbx_description
1 polymer ?
#
loop_
_entity_poly.entity_id
_entity_poly.type
_entity_poly.pdbx_seq_one_letter_code
_entity_poly.pdbx_strand_id
1 'polypeptide(L)' 'MDRQQLCRDSKLRRKKTVRITRKTLFGWDGCWIDNDNILLLSRPAGEKSASLYRMPINSKNLKRLIKNARFPTVSAP' A
#
# COMPACT_ATOMS: atom_id res chain seq x y z
N MET A 1 -33.93 -6.45 9.34
CA MET A 1 -33.01 -5.40 8.85
C MET A 1 -32.87 -5.57 7.35
N ASP A 2 -33.21 -4.54 6.59
CA ASP A 2 -33.38 -4.60 5.13
C ASP A 2 -32.03 -4.45 4.40
N ARG A 3 -31.68 -5.43 3.55
CA ARG A 3 -30.43 -5.47 2.78
C ARG A 3 -30.31 -4.30 1.79
N GLN A 4 -31.42 -3.65 1.45
CA GLN A 4 -31.41 -2.48 0.57
C GLN A 4 -30.82 -1.21 1.22
N GLN A 5 -30.79 -1.13 2.54
CA GLN A 5 -30.22 0.03 3.24
C GLN A 5 -28.68 0.01 3.21
N LEU A 6 -28.07 -1.18 3.29
CA LEU A 6 -26.60 -1.34 3.23
C LEU A 6 -25.98 -0.87 1.90
N CYS A 7 -26.70 -1.00 0.79
CA CYS A 7 -26.22 -0.57 -0.53
C CYS A 7 -26.35 0.94 -0.78
N ARG A 8 -27.10 1.69 0.06
CA ARG A 8 -27.22 3.15 -0.08
C ARG A 8 -26.08 3.90 0.60
N ASP A 9 -25.49 3.32 1.63
CA ASP A 9 -24.36 3.91 2.38
C ASP A 9 -23.01 3.71 1.67
N SER A 10 -22.92 2.83 0.68
CA SER A 10 -21.71 2.61 -0.14
C SER A 10 -21.53 3.67 -1.24
N LYS A 11 -22.06 4.89 -1.07
CA LYS A 11 -21.80 6.00 -1.98
C LYS A 11 -20.33 6.38 -1.85
N LEU A 12 -19.49 5.77 -2.68
CA LEU A 12 -18.07 6.09 -2.83
C LEU A 12 -17.98 7.54 -3.29
N ARG A 13 -18.00 8.47 -2.32
CA ARG A 13 -17.98 9.90 -2.56
C ARG A 13 -16.71 10.17 -3.34
N ARG A 14 -16.84 10.57 -4.60
CA ARG A 14 -15.74 10.68 -5.58
C ARG A 14 -14.69 11.66 -5.03
N LYS A 15 -13.74 11.14 -4.24
CA LYS A 15 -12.60 11.89 -3.73
C LYS A 15 -11.58 11.96 -4.87
N LYS A 16 -11.02 13.14 -5.07
CA LYS A 16 -9.93 13.33 -6.04
C LYS A 16 -8.81 12.34 -5.72
N THR A 17 -8.38 11.58 -6.71
CA THR A 17 -7.23 10.68 -6.55
C THR A 17 -5.99 11.52 -6.24
N VAL A 18 -5.29 11.17 -5.17
CA VAL A 18 -4.06 11.84 -4.73
C VAL A 18 -2.89 10.87 -4.76
N ARG A 19 -1.72 11.36 -5.16
CA ARG A 19 -0.48 10.60 -5.07
C ARG A 19 0.00 10.63 -3.62
N ILE A 20 0.11 9.45 -3.01
CA ILE A 20 0.63 9.28 -1.64
C ILE A 20 2.14 9.00 -1.59
N THR A 21 2.73 8.55 -2.70
CA THR A 21 4.17 8.28 -2.81
C THR A 21 5.00 9.53 -3.16
N ARG A 22 6.32 9.49 -2.92
CA ARG A 22 7.26 10.48 -3.48
C ARG A 22 7.29 10.33 -5.01
N LYS A 23 7.46 11.44 -5.75
CA LYS A 23 7.51 11.39 -7.22
C LYS A 23 8.65 10.53 -7.77
N THR A 24 9.75 10.45 -7.02
CA THR A 24 10.95 9.69 -7.37
C THR A 24 10.91 8.24 -6.91
N LEU A 25 9.83 7.82 -6.22
CA LEU A 25 9.72 6.46 -5.71
C LEU A 25 9.27 5.52 -6.81
N PHE A 26 10.10 4.52 -7.10
CA PHE A 26 9.73 3.44 -8.00
C PHE A 26 9.02 2.33 -7.21
N GLY A 27 7.72 2.15 -7.44
CA GLY A 27 6.90 1.11 -6.82
C GLY A 27 6.28 0.20 -7.89
N TRP A 28 6.08 -1.07 -7.55
CA TRP A 28 5.40 -2.05 -8.40
C TRP A 28 4.00 -2.32 -7.86
N ASP A 29 3.94 -3.01 -6.72
CA ASP A 29 2.71 -3.52 -6.14
C ASP A 29 2.48 -2.91 -4.77
N GLY A 30 1.20 -2.80 -4.38
CA GLY A 30 0.85 -2.40 -3.03
C GLY A 30 -0.51 -2.93 -2.61
N CYS A 31 -0.63 -3.27 -1.33
CA CYS A 31 -1.91 -3.64 -0.71
C CYS A 31 -2.10 -2.90 0.61
N TRP A 32 -3.35 -2.63 0.94
CA TRP A 32 -3.72 -2.10 2.25
C TRP A 32 -3.48 -3.18 3.31
N ILE A 33 -2.82 -2.81 4.39
CA ILE A 33 -2.69 -3.68 5.58
C ILE A 33 -3.56 -3.17 6.74
N ASP A 34 -3.86 -1.88 6.76
CA ASP A 34 -4.81 -1.23 7.65
C ASP A 34 -5.30 0.09 7.00
N ASN A 35 -6.12 0.87 7.71
CA ASN A 35 -6.68 2.12 7.18
C ASN A 35 -5.65 3.21 6.88
N ASP A 36 -4.48 3.15 7.51
CA ASP A 36 -3.46 4.19 7.48
C ASP A 36 -2.19 3.76 6.77
N ASN A 37 -2.04 2.48 6.46
CA ASN A 37 -0.79 1.91 5.96
C ASN A 37 -0.99 0.98 4.77
N ILE A 38 -0.03 1.09 3.87
CA ILE A 38 0.10 0.25 2.69
C ILE A 38 1.38 -0.56 2.84
N LEU A 39 1.28 -1.85 2.56
CA LEU A 39 2.43 -2.68 2.23
C LEU A 39 2.78 -2.41 0.77
N LEU A 40 3.99 -1.89 0.53
CA LEU A 40 4.43 -1.44 -0.78
C LEU A 40 5.70 -2.19 -1.19
N LEU A 41 5.67 -2.82 -2.36
CA LEU A 41 6.85 -3.34 -3.03
C LEU A 41 7.53 -2.21 -3.80
N SER A 42 8.75 -1.85 -3.40
CA SER A 42 9.46 -0.71 -3.97
C SER A 42 10.96 -0.94 -4.04
N ARG A 43 11.63 -0.13 -4.85
CA ARG A 43 13.10 0.01 -4.88
C ARG A 43 13.46 1.49 -4.84
N PRO A 44 13.56 2.08 -3.63
CA PRO A 44 14.10 3.42 -3.45
C PRO A 44 15.48 3.61 -4.10
N ALA A 45 15.84 4.87 -4.39
CA ALA A 45 17.15 5.20 -4.96
C ALA A 45 18.29 4.72 -4.05
N GLY A 46 19.35 4.18 -4.66
CA GLY A 46 20.50 3.60 -3.95
C GLY A 46 20.34 2.12 -3.60
N GLU A 47 19.17 1.52 -3.83
CA GLU A 47 18.95 0.11 -3.56
C GLU A 47 19.15 -0.78 -4.79
N LYS A 48 19.82 -1.93 -4.57
CA LYS A 48 20.09 -2.91 -5.62
C LYS A 48 18.88 -3.78 -5.96
N SER A 49 18.02 -4.05 -4.98
CA SER A 49 16.92 -5.00 -5.10
C SER A 49 15.63 -4.44 -4.51
N ALA A 50 14.48 -4.86 -5.06
CA ALA A 50 13.19 -4.48 -4.51
C ALA A 50 13.00 -5.10 -3.12
N SER A 51 12.35 -4.35 -2.24
CA SER A 51 12.07 -4.72 -0.85
C SER A 51 10.61 -4.40 -0.51
N LEU A 52 10.10 -5.00 0.55
CA LEU A 52 8.78 -4.67 1.08
C LEU A 52 8.89 -3.57 2.13
N TYR A 53 8.01 -2.57 2.03
CA TYR A 53 7.94 -1.44 2.93
C TYR A 53 6.54 -1.30 3.51
N ARG A 54 6.47 -0.85 4.76
CA ARG A 54 5.28 -0.21 5.29
C ARG A 54 5.34 1.27 4.95
N MET A 55 4.28 1.79 4.34
CA MET A 55 4.14 3.20 4.00
C MET A 55 2.84 3.75 4.61
N PRO A 56 2.90 4.73 5.51
CA PRO A 56 1.71 5.45 5.96
C PRO A 56 1.12 6.27 4.81
N ILE A 57 -0.19 6.45 4.75
CA ILE A 57 -0.84 7.26 3.69
C ILE A 57 -0.68 8.77 3.90
N ASN A 58 -0.50 9.18 5.16
CA ASN A 58 -0.36 10.57 5.56
C ASN A 58 1.12 11.02 5.62
N SER A 59 2.06 10.12 5.33
CA SER A 59 3.49 10.40 5.42
C SER A 59 4.27 9.71 4.30
N LYS A 60 5.31 10.39 3.80
CA LYS A 60 6.22 9.83 2.79
C LYS A 60 7.36 9.03 3.41
N ASN A 61 7.17 8.52 4.62
CA ASN A 61 8.16 7.72 5.34
C ASN A 61 7.95 6.24 5.02
N LEU A 62 8.99 5.60 4.51
CA LEU A 62 8.98 4.19 4.14
C LEU A 62 9.78 3.42 5.19
N LYS A 63 9.11 2.58 5.97
CA LYS A 63 9.79 1.64 6.87
C LYS A 63 10.00 0.33 6.12
N ARG A 64 11.26 -0.03 5.84
CA ARG A 64 11.59 -1.34 5.26
C ARG A 64 11.19 -2.45 6.24
N LEU A 65 10.43 -3.42 5.77
CA LEU A 65 10.02 -4.60 6.53
C LEU A 65 10.86 -5.82 6.16
N ILE A 66 10.97 -6.09 4.85
CA ILE A 66 11.70 -7.26 4.34
C ILE A 66 12.62 -6.80 3.20
N LYS A 67 13.92 -7.03 3.37
CA LYS A 67 14.94 -6.70 2.36
C LYS A 67 14.95 -7.75 1.26
N ASN A 68 15.16 -7.33 0.00
CA ASN A 68 15.31 -8.20 -1.16
C ASN A 68 14.09 -9.10 -1.45
N ALA A 69 12.89 -8.69 -1.05
CA ALA A 69 11.66 -9.46 -1.18
C ALA A 69 10.82 -9.02 -2.39
N ARG A 70 11.29 -9.33 -3.61
CA ARG A 70 10.55 -9.03 -4.84
C ARG A 70 9.34 -9.94 -5.04
N PHE A 71 9.46 -11.20 -4.65
CA PHE A 71 8.44 -12.22 -4.82
C PHE A 71 8.18 -12.90 -3.48
N PRO A 72 7.52 -12.21 -2.53
CA PRO A 72 7.19 -12.82 -1.26
C PRO A 72 6.25 -14.01 -1.49
N THR A 73 6.56 -15.14 -0.87
CA THR A 73 5.68 -16.31 -0.77
C THR A 73 5.23 -16.46 0.68
N VAL A 74 4.04 -17.03 0.87
CA VAL A 74 3.53 -17.36 2.21
C VAL A 74 3.56 -18.88 2.32
N SER A 75 4.24 -19.39 3.35
CA SER A 75 4.06 -20.78 3.79
C SER A 75 3.07 -20.78 4.95
N ALA A 76 1.97 -21.54 4.81
CA ALA A 76 1.15 -21.87 5.97
C ALA A 76 1.90 -22.89 6.86
N PRO A 77 1.71 -22.86 8.19
CA PRO A 77 2.24 -23.88 9.09
C PRO A 77 1.81 -25.30 8.70
#